data_AF-A0A6G0YPR8-F1
#
_entry.id   AF-A0A6G0YPR8-F1
#
_cell.length_a   1.000
_cell.length_b   1.000
_cell.length_c   1.000
_cell.angle_alpha   90.00
_cell.angle_beta   90.00
_cell.angle_gamma   90.00
#
_symmetry.space_group_name_H-M   'P 1'
#
loop_
_entity.id
_entity.type
_entity.pdbx_description
1 polymer ?
#
loop_
_entity_poly.entity_id
_entity_poly.type
_entity_poly.pdbx_seq_one_letter_code
_entity_poly.pdbx_strand_id
1 'polypeptide(L)'
;MVLAEHLLPWNNLEWPVWRTINRLRVGVGRSKEYQAEWDFILDVDRYCDCGQTHTMAHLINYPSCPTSCTMDDTMSATEEEMLKCQELN
;
A
#
# COMPACT_ATOMS: atom_id res chain seq x y z
N MET A 1 -10.17 10.24 35.63
CA MET A 1 -10.38 9.21 34.58
C MET A 1 -9.64 9.68 33.36
N VAL A 2 -8.39 9.27 33.18
CA VAL A 2 -7.58 9.64 32.02
C VAL A 2 -8.00 8.69 30.91
N LEU A 3 -8.54 9.22 29.81
CA LEU A 3 -8.73 8.46 28.58
C LEU A 3 -7.33 8.07 28.11
N ALA A 4 -6.90 6.85 28.40
CA ALA A 4 -5.71 6.31 27.78
C ALA A 4 -6.00 6.28 26.28
N GLU A 5 -5.33 7.15 25.53
CA GLU A 5 -5.35 7.09 24.07
C GLU A 5 -4.79 5.73 23.68
N HIS A 6 -5.69 4.79 23.38
CA HIS A 6 -5.31 3.50 22.84
C HIS A 6 -4.79 3.74 21.43
N LEU A 7 -3.47 3.89 21.33
CA LEU A 7 -2.78 3.86 20.06
C LEU A 7 -3.17 2.56 19.36
N LEU A 8 -3.49 2.66 18.08
CA LEU A 8 -3.83 1.50 17.29
C LEU A 8 -2.66 0.48 17.34
N PRO A 9 -2.92 -0.83 17.18
CA PRO A 9 -1.89 -1.88 17.31
C PRO A 9 -0.65 -1.62 16.44
N TRP A 10 -0.84 -0.87 15.34
CA TRP A 10 0.17 -0.46 14.36
C TRP A 10 1.22 0.52 14.86
N ASN A 11 1.03 1.16 16.02
CA ASN A 11 1.92 2.23 16.47
C ASN A 11 3.35 1.75 16.80
N ASN A 12 3.51 0.45 17.04
CA ASN A 12 4.81 -0.16 17.32
C ASN A 12 5.51 -0.67 16.06
N LEU A 13 4.90 -0.52 14.88
CA LEU A 13 5.52 -0.93 13.63
C LEU A 13 6.77 -0.11 13.34
N GLU A 14 7.77 -0.77 12.78
CA GLU A 14 8.93 -0.10 12.21
C GLU A 14 8.49 0.99 11.22
N TRP A 15 9.13 2.17 11.31
CA TRP A 15 8.72 3.36 10.57
C TRP A 15 8.51 3.13 9.06
N PRO A 16 9.35 2.35 8.34
CA PRO A 16 9.12 2.05 6.92
C PRO A 16 7.80 1.31 6.66
N VAL A 17 7.42 0.37 7.52
CA VAL A 17 6.18 -0.41 7.42
C VAL A 17 4.99 0.49 7.72
N TRP A 18 5.05 1.22 8.85
CA TRP A 18 4.01 2.17 9.24
C TRP A 18 3.73 3.21 8.16
N ARG A 19 4.78 3.80 7.58
CA ARG A 19 4.65 4.81 6.52
C ARG A 19 3.98 4.24 5.28
N THR A 20 4.37 3.04 4.88
CA THR A 20 3.85 2.38 3.68
C THR A 20 2.35 2.09 3.82
N ILE A 21 1.95 1.53 4.96
CA ILE A 21 0.53 1.25 5.26
C ILE A 21 -0.30 2.52 5.29
N ASN A 22 0.20 3.58 5.94
CA ASN A 22 -0.53 4.86 5.96
C ASN A 22 -0.69 5.46 4.57
N ARG A 23 0.33 5.34 3.71
CA ARG A 23 0.22 5.75 2.29
C ARG A 23 -0.85 4.96 1.55
N LEU A 24 -0.90 3.65 1.74
CA LEU A 24 -1.91 2.79 1.10
C LEU A 24 -3.32 3.14 1.59
N ARG A 25 -3.51 3.35 2.89
CA ARG A 25 -4.81 3.71 3.49
C ARG A 25 -5.37 5.04 2.98
N VAL A 26 -4.51 6.02 2.70
CA VAL A 26 -4.93 7.32 2.14
C VAL A 26 -4.83 7.39 0.61
N GLY A 27 -4.55 6.26 -0.06
CA GLY A 27 -4.56 6.15 -1.51
C GLY A 27 -3.36 6.81 -2.23
N VAL A 28 -2.21 6.96 -1.56
CA VAL A 28 -0.98 7.57 -2.09
C VAL A 28 0.21 6.60 -2.12
N GLY A 29 -0.07 5.33 -2.39
CA GLY A 29 0.96 4.31 -2.65
C GLY A 29 1.66 4.49 -4.00
N ARG A 30 2.68 3.68 -4.28
CA ARG A 30 3.44 3.71 -5.54
C ARG A 30 2.72 2.98 -6.70
N SER A 31 1.49 3.36 -7.00
CA SER A 31 0.85 2.87 -8.24
C SER A 31 1.69 3.32 -9.46
N LYS A 32 1.66 2.55 -10.55
CA LYS A 32 2.45 2.94 -11.74
C LYS A 32 1.79 4.11 -12.46
N GLU A 33 0.48 4.23 -12.34
CA GLU A 33 -0.27 5.43 -12.74
C GLU A 33 0.28 6.68 -12.05
N TYR A 34 0.45 6.66 -10.72
CA TYR A 34 1.02 7.79 -9.98
C TYR A 34 2.49 8.03 -10.37
N GLN A 35 3.27 6.97 -10.59
CA GLN A 35 4.66 7.12 -11.03
C GLN A 35 4.77 7.74 -12.43
N ALA A 36 3.86 7.40 -13.35
CA ALA A 36 3.81 7.97 -14.69
C ALA A 36 3.37 9.44 -14.66
N GLU A 37 2.40 9.80 -13.81
CA GLU A 37 1.95 11.19 -13.63
C GLU A 37 3.09 12.13 -13.22
N TRP A 38 4.06 11.61 -12.46
CA TRP A 38 5.23 12.35 -11.97
C TRP A 38 6.53 12.01 -12.72
N ASP A 39 6.43 11.45 -13.93
CA ASP A 39 7.56 11.14 -14.82
C ASP A 39 8.65 10.23 -14.20
N PHE A 40 8.32 9.45 -13.17
CA PHE A 40 9.24 8.44 -12.60
C PHE A 40 9.37 7.22 -13.52
N ILE A 41 8.34 6.93 -14.31
CA ILE A 41 8.32 5.90 -15.35
C ILE A 41 7.71 6.47 -16.63
N LEU A 42 7.91 5.80 -17.76
CA LEU A 42 7.23 6.17 -19.00
C LEU A 42 5.75 5.80 -18.91
N ASP A 43 4.87 6.57 -19.56
CA ASP A 43 3.43 6.29 -19.59
C ASP A 43 3.11 4.90 -20.17
N VAL A 44 3.96 4.38 -21.05
CA VAL A 44 3.83 3.01 -21.59
C VAL A 44 4.05 1.92 -20.54
N ASP A 45 4.73 2.23 -19.44
CA ASP A 45 5.06 1.29 -18.36
C ASP A 45 4.00 1.26 -17.26
N ARG A 46 2.93 2.07 -17.39
CA ARG A 46 1.86 2.20 -16.39
C ARG A 46 0.98 0.97 -16.22
N TYR A 47 1.12 -0.02 -17.09
CA TYR A 47 0.31 -1.23 -17.09
C TYR A 47 0.90 -2.29 -16.14
N CYS A 48 0.02 -3.04 -15.48
CA CYS A 48 0.36 -4.27 -14.78
C CYS A 48 0.53 -5.40 -15.80
N ASP A 49 1.19 -6.48 -15.39
CA ASP A 49 1.35 -7.70 -16.21
C ASP A 49 0.01 -8.36 -16.57
N CYS A 50 -1.07 -8.02 -15.85
CA CYS A 50 -2.44 -8.42 -16.20
C CYS A 50 -3.04 -7.62 -17.38
N GLY A 51 -2.32 -6.61 -17.90
CA GLY A 51 -2.76 -5.74 -19.00
C GLY A 51 -3.65 -4.57 -18.59
N GLN A 52 -4.03 -4.45 -17.31
CA GLN A 52 -4.76 -3.29 -16.79
C GLN A 52 -3.81 -2.18 -16.34
N THR A 53 -4.27 -0.93 -16.32
CA THR A 53 -3.52 0.16 -15.69
C THR A 53 -3.30 -0.17 -14.22
N HIS A 54 -2.05 -0.07 -13.76
CA HIS A 54 -1.69 -0.31 -12.36
C HIS A 54 -2.01 0.94 -11.54
N THR A 55 -3.31 1.13 -11.30
CA THR A 55 -3.90 2.19 -10.47
C THR A 55 -3.81 1.83 -8.99
N MET A 56 -4.19 2.75 -8.10
CA MET A 56 -4.23 2.44 -6.67
C MET A 56 -5.23 1.36 -6.30
N ALA A 57 -6.42 1.40 -6.91
CA ALA A 57 -7.41 0.35 -6.72
C ALA A 57 -6.92 -1.01 -7.25
N HIS A 58 -6.11 -1.02 -8.31
CA HIS A 58 -5.52 -2.23 -8.84
C HIS A 58 -4.42 -2.78 -7.92
N LEU A 59 -3.54 -1.92 -7.42
CA LEU A 59 -2.54 -2.30 -6.40
C LEU A 59 -3.21 -2.95 -5.18
N ILE A 60 -4.38 -2.43 -4.79
CA ILE A 60 -5.08 -2.87 -3.59
C ILE A 60 -5.93 -4.12 -3.83
N ASN A 61 -6.65 -4.21 -4.95
CA ASN A 61 -7.66 -5.25 -5.14
C ASN A 61 -7.23 -6.41 -6.03
N TYR A 62 -6.02 -6.40 -6.59
CA TYR A 62 -5.60 -7.42 -7.55
C TYR A 62 -4.69 -8.48 -6.92
N PRO A 63 -5.23 -9.60 -6.40
CA PRO A 63 -4.46 -10.60 -5.64
C PRO A 63 -3.41 -11.35 -6.46
N SER A 64 -3.42 -11.21 -7.79
CA SER A 64 -2.44 -11.84 -8.70
C SER A 64 -1.33 -10.87 -9.13
N CYS A 65 -1.29 -9.64 -8.61
CA CYS A 65 -0.11 -8.80 -8.76
C CYS A 65 0.98 -9.31 -7.82
N PRO A 66 2.22 -9.51 -8.28
CA PRO A 66 3.35 -9.78 -7.40
C PRO A 66 3.49 -8.70 -6.31
N THR A 67 3.09 -7.48 -6.63
CA THR A 67 3.07 -6.29 -5.77
C THR A 67 1.62 -5.92 -5.41
N SER A 68 0.83 -6.82 -4.82
CA SER A 68 -0.51 -6.50 -4.33
C SER A 68 -0.60 -6.51 -2.81
N CYS A 69 -1.40 -5.60 -2.26
CA CYS A 69 -1.71 -5.51 -0.83
C CYS A 69 -3.17 -5.09 -0.66
N THR A 70 -4.00 -5.91 -0.05
CA THR A 70 -5.43 -5.62 0.10
C THR A 70 -5.71 -4.57 1.18
N MET A 71 -6.88 -3.93 1.12
CA MET A 71 -7.28 -3.03 2.21
C MET A 71 -7.36 -3.79 3.54
N ASP A 72 -7.79 -5.05 3.51
CA ASP A 72 -7.83 -5.89 4.70
C ASP A 72 -6.42 -6.13 5.25
N ASP A 73 -5.42 -6.37 4.38
CA ASP A 73 -4.01 -6.44 4.80
C ASP A 73 -3.54 -5.13 5.45
N THR A 74 -3.97 -3.96 4.92
CA THR A 74 -3.64 -2.67 5.54
C THR A 74 -4.37 -2.41 6.86
N MET A 75 -5.48 -3.10 7.13
CA MET A 75 -6.33 -2.88 8.31
C MET A 75 -6.16 -3.99 9.37
N SER A 76 -5.44 -5.07 9.05
CA SER A 76 -5.29 -6.22 9.92
C SER A 76 -4.37 -5.99 11.10
N ALA A 77 -4.76 -6.54 12.26
CA ALA A 77 -4.07 -6.55 13.56
C ALA A 77 -2.64 -7.15 13.53
N THR A 78 -2.29 -7.89 12.48
CA THR A 78 -1.09 -8.74 12.47
C THR A 78 0.06 -8.11 11.67
N GLU A 79 1.27 -8.15 12.24
CA GLU A 79 2.48 -7.64 11.58
C GLU A 79 2.79 -8.38 10.27
N GLU A 80 2.47 -9.67 10.19
CA GLU A 80 2.75 -10.50 9.01
C GLU A 80 1.97 -10.04 7.76
N GLU A 81 0.69 -9.74 7.90
CA GLU A 81 -0.14 -9.24 6.79
C GLU A 81 0.26 -7.83 6.39
N MET A 82 0.63 -7.02 7.38
CA MET A 82 1.14 -5.66 7.20
C MET A 82 2.51 -5.59 6.51
N LEU A 83 3.39 -6.57 6.76
CA LEU A 83 4.72 -6.68 6.14
C LEU A 83 4.63 -7.00 4.64
N LYS A 84 3.59 -7.71 4.18
CA LYS A 84 3.37 -7.96 2.74
C LYS A 84 3.26 -6.66 1.94
N CYS A 85 2.73 -5.62 2.56
CA CYS A 85 2.53 -4.32 1.95
C CYS A 85 3.81 -3.47 1.91
N GLN A 86 4.89 -3.87 2.61
CA GLN A 86 6.14 -3.10 2.70
C GLN A 86 6.88 -2.99 1.35
N GLU A 87 6.78 -4.01 0.49
CA GLU A 87 7.47 -4.03 -0.80
C GLU A 87 6.87 -3.05 -1.84
N LEU A 88 5.80 -2.33 -1.47
CA LEU A 88 5.09 -1.37 -2.32
C LEU A 88 5.65 0.07 -2.24
N ASN A 89 6.79 0.29 -1.58
CA ASN A 89 7.33 1.63 -1.30
C ASN A 89 8.79 1.82 -1.63
#